data_AF-A0AAU5NS23-F1
#
_entry.id   AF-A0AAU5NS23-F1
#
_cell.length_a   1.000
_cell.length_b   1.000
_cell.length_c   1.000
_cell.angle_alpha   90.00
_cell.angle_beta   90.00
_cell.angle_gamma   90.00
#
_symmetry.space_group_name_H-M   'P 1'
#
loop_
_entity.id
_entity.type
_entity.pdbx_description
1 polymer ?
#
loop_
_entity_poly.entity_id
_entity_poly.type
_entity_poly.pdbx_seq_one_letter_code
_entity_poly.pdbx_strand_id
1 'polypeptide(L)'
;MREMLAQDAYTIQPAPAPYPAIRRRGLAERRRRVAVTGAALAALAAVPVGAYAVNGGGGGRGADTAAPHPSVSATHDRTASPSPAPDGPARPATKGQLLDGITFEQAADGLKECLRAEGGHAGGARDLGRAKDYRIVLALRSTGDSNSPGDGFNVVAVKEKPAGFRVVCTLEDGVASGISVSSSDAGPPDAGPVLPDVNGGKLYQQSFIDKGHWKLPFRWGVIGTVEPSVAKVTVSYGDSRTTAVLDGEWFVAAGTLNRQVTLAPHIKGYDTAGKLVYDSDTDSTYQRTLP
;
A
#
# COMPACT_ATOMS: atom_id res chain seq x y z
N MET A 1 -7.49 -33.92 -44.27
CA MET A 1 -8.27 -33.56 -43.05
C MET A 1 -7.59 -32.46 -42.21
N ARG A 2 -6.97 -31.44 -42.83
CA ARG A 2 -6.47 -30.24 -42.11
C ARG A 2 -6.95 -28.92 -42.72
N GLU A 3 -7.48 -28.93 -43.94
CA GLU A 3 -7.97 -27.72 -44.61
C GLU A 3 -9.41 -27.34 -44.24
N MET A 4 -10.27 -28.29 -43.84
CA MET A 4 -11.67 -27.98 -43.46
C MET A 4 -11.85 -27.34 -42.08
N LEU A 5 -10.79 -27.22 -41.26
CA LEU A 5 -10.88 -26.54 -39.95
C LEU A 5 -10.36 -25.09 -39.99
N ALA A 6 -9.74 -24.67 -41.09
CA ALA A 6 -9.18 -23.32 -41.24
C ALA A 6 -10.18 -22.31 -41.80
N GLN A 7 -11.29 -22.76 -42.38
CA GLN A 7 -12.29 -21.90 -43.02
C GLN A 7 -13.40 -21.40 -42.09
N ASP A 8 -13.59 -22.00 -40.91
CA ASP A 8 -14.61 -21.58 -39.92
C ASP A 8 -14.09 -20.58 -38.87
N ALA A 9 -12.78 -20.33 -38.82
CA ALA A 9 -12.21 -19.39 -37.84
C ALA A 9 -12.40 -17.91 -38.22
N TYR A 10 -12.76 -17.62 -39.49
CA TYR A 10 -12.93 -16.25 -40.00
C TYR A 10 -14.37 -15.74 -39.95
N THR A 11 -15.34 -16.58 -39.56
CA THR A 11 -16.77 -16.24 -39.48
C THR A 11 -17.24 -15.89 -38.07
N ILE A 12 -16.41 -16.09 -37.04
CA ILE A 12 -16.74 -15.71 -35.66
C ILE A 12 -16.21 -14.30 -35.40
N GLN A 13 -17.04 -13.28 -35.66
CA GLN A 13 -16.84 -11.95 -35.10
C GLN A 13 -17.33 -11.95 -33.65
N PRO A 14 -16.45 -11.85 -32.63
CA PRO A 14 -16.90 -11.74 -31.25
C PRO A 14 -17.68 -10.44 -31.13
N ALA A 15 -18.90 -10.51 -30.58
CA ALA A 15 -19.67 -9.32 -30.28
C ALA A 15 -18.82 -8.39 -29.38
N PRO A 16 -18.75 -7.08 -29.66
CA PRO A 16 -17.95 -6.16 -28.86
C PRO A 16 -18.43 -6.23 -27.41
N ALA A 17 -17.48 -6.42 -26.48
CA ALA A 17 -17.80 -6.49 -25.06
C ALA A 17 -18.59 -5.23 -24.66
N PRO A 18 -19.70 -5.36 -23.90
CA PRO A 18 -20.60 -4.26 -23.62
C PRO A 18 -20.06 -3.36 -22.51
N TYR A 19 -18.87 -2.79 -22.71
CA TYR A 19 -18.21 -1.84 -21.82
C TYR A 19 -19.14 -0.70 -21.35
N PRO A 20 -20.04 -0.13 -22.19
CA PRO A 20 -20.97 0.89 -21.73
C PRO A 20 -21.96 0.38 -20.68
N ALA A 21 -22.43 -0.86 -20.80
CA ALA A 21 -23.37 -1.46 -19.85
C ALA A 21 -22.68 -1.83 -18.53
N ILE A 22 -21.44 -2.34 -18.59
CA ILE A 22 -20.61 -2.62 -17.41
C ILE A 22 -20.33 -1.32 -16.64
N ARG A 23 -19.98 -0.23 -17.35
CA ARG A 23 -19.75 1.08 -16.75
C ARG A 23 -20.99 1.65 -16.07
N ARG A 24 -22.17 1.57 -16.72
CA ARG A 24 -23.43 2.03 -16.12
C ARG A 24 -23.79 1.25 -14.87
N ARG A 25 -23.58 -0.07 -14.87
CA ARG A 25 -23.81 -0.93 -13.70
C ARG A 25 -22.85 -0.59 -12.55
N GLY A 26 -21.57 -0.36 -12.85
CA GLY A 26 -20.58 0.06 -11.86
C GLY A 26 -20.89 1.43 -11.23
N LEU A 27 -21.30 2.41 -12.04
CA LEU A 27 -21.70 3.73 -11.54
C LEU A 27 -22.99 3.67 -10.69
N ALA A 28 -23.97 2.86 -11.10
CA ALA A 28 -25.21 2.68 -10.35
C ALA A 28 -24.94 2.02 -8.99
N GLU A 29 -24.04 1.02 -8.95
CA GLU A 29 -23.68 0.33 -7.71
C GLU A 29 -22.91 1.27 -6.75
N ARG A 30 -22.00 2.10 -7.28
CA ARG A 30 -21.30 3.13 -6.50
C ARG A 30 -22.26 4.16 -5.92
N ARG A 31 -23.24 4.64 -6.70
CA ARG A 31 -24.28 5.56 -6.21
C ARG A 31 -25.17 4.93 -5.13
N ARG A 32 -25.50 3.64 -5.25
CA ARG A 32 -26.23 2.90 -4.20
C ARG A 32 -25.43 2.82 -2.90
N ARG A 33 -24.12 2.56 -2.98
CA ARG A 33 -23.26 2.50 -1.79
C ARG A 33 -23.16 3.85 -1.07
N VAL A 34 -23.01 4.95 -1.81
CA VAL A 34 -22.99 6.31 -1.24
C VAL A 34 -24.31 6.69 -0.55
N ALA A 35 -25.46 6.28 -1.11
CA ALA A 35 -26.77 6.55 -0.52
C ALA A 35 -27.01 5.81 0.81
N VAL A 36 -26.45 4.60 0.96
CA VAL A 36 -26.56 3.81 2.21
C VAL A 36 -25.73 4.42 3.34
N THR A 37 -24.60 5.07 3.04
CA THR A 37 -23.75 5.71 4.05
C THR A 37 -24.32 7.05 4.54
N GLY A 38 -25.02 7.81 3.68
CA GLY A 38 -25.64 9.09 4.06
C GLY A 38 -26.79 8.97 5.06
N ALA A 39 -27.50 7.83 5.09
CA ALA A 39 -28.59 7.60 6.04
C ALA A 39 -28.09 7.31 7.47
N ALA A 40 -26.85 6.87 7.65
CA ALA A 40 -26.30 6.54 8.97
C ALA A 40 -25.86 7.78 9.78
N LEU A 41 -25.53 8.89 9.12
CA LEU A 41 -25.01 10.10 9.78
C LEU A 41 -26.12 11.07 10.25
N ALA A 42 -27.35 10.95 9.76
CA ALA A 42 -28.47 11.80 10.19
C ALA A 42 -29.07 11.39 11.56
N ALA A 43 -28.69 10.23 12.11
CA ALA A 43 -29.29 9.69 13.34
C ALA A 43 -28.56 10.11 14.65
N LEU A 44 -27.46 10.86 14.59
CA LEU A 44 -26.62 11.16 15.77
C LEU A 44 -26.67 12.61 16.28
N ALA A 45 -27.56 13.46 15.75
CA ALA A 45 -27.66 14.88 16.14
C ALA A 45 -28.74 15.18 17.21
N ALA A 46 -28.97 14.27 18.16
CA ALA A 46 -29.90 14.52 19.27
C ALA A 46 -29.31 14.01 20.60
N VAL A 47 -28.57 14.87 21.30
CA VAL A 47 -28.20 14.65 22.72
C VAL A 47 -28.58 15.89 23.51
N PRO A 48 -29.44 15.80 24.54
CA PRO A 48 -29.67 16.89 25.47
C PRO A 48 -28.59 16.92 26.56
N VAL A 49 -28.16 18.15 26.87
CA VAL A 49 -27.22 18.51 27.94
C VAL A 49 -27.90 18.37 29.30
N GLY A 50 -27.25 17.69 30.26
CA GLY A 50 -27.72 17.57 31.64
C GLY A 50 -26.56 17.75 32.64
N ALA A 51 -26.54 18.90 33.32
CA ALA A 51 -25.66 19.23 34.44
C ALA A 51 -26.19 18.67 35.77
N TYR A 52 -25.33 18.56 36.81
CA TYR A 52 -25.54 18.57 38.29
C TYR A 52 -24.43 17.70 38.93
N ALA A 53 -23.90 17.90 40.15
CA ALA A 53 -23.61 19.06 41.00
C ALA A 53 -22.66 18.58 42.11
N VAL A 54 -22.00 19.53 42.76
CA VAL A 54 -20.99 19.41 43.81
C VAL A 54 -21.61 19.07 45.18
N ASN A 55 -20.94 18.25 45.99
CA ASN A 55 -20.98 18.25 47.47
C ASN A 55 -19.81 17.38 47.97
N GLY A 56 -18.97 17.68 48.97
CA GLY A 56 -18.94 18.71 50.00
C GLY A 56 -18.55 18.08 51.36
N GLY A 57 -17.38 18.45 51.92
CA GLY A 57 -16.97 18.30 53.34
C GLY A 57 -16.29 16.98 53.73
N GLY A 58 -15.27 16.92 54.60
CA GLY A 58 -14.62 17.91 55.46
C GLY A 58 -14.16 17.27 56.79
N GLY A 59 -12.89 17.50 57.19
CA GLY A 59 -12.34 17.22 58.53
C GLY A 59 -11.56 15.90 58.66
N GLY A 60 -10.41 15.80 59.33
CA GLY A 60 -9.67 16.72 60.17
C GLY A 60 -8.28 16.19 60.53
N ARG A 61 -7.48 17.07 61.11
CA ARG A 61 -6.04 17.00 61.46
C ARG A 61 -5.62 15.78 62.29
N GLY A 62 -4.37 15.36 62.10
CA GLY A 62 -3.55 14.63 63.07
C GLY A 62 -2.10 14.62 62.59
N ALA A 63 -1.21 15.24 63.37
CA ALA A 63 0.21 15.41 63.09
C ALA A 63 0.99 14.09 63.23
N ASP A 64 2.10 13.92 62.50
CA ASP A 64 3.43 13.90 63.12
C ASP A 64 4.54 13.64 62.10
N THR A 65 5.61 14.41 62.27
CA THR A 65 6.90 14.37 61.60
C THR A 65 7.68 13.08 61.85
N ALA A 66 8.15 12.42 60.79
CA ALA A 66 9.45 11.74 60.76
C ALA A 66 9.85 11.39 59.30
N ALA A 67 11.04 11.83 58.91
CA ALA A 67 11.82 11.29 57.78
C ALA A 67 13.25 11.06 58.32
N PRO A 68 14.15 10.30 57.66
CA PRO A 68 13.99 9.19 56.71
C PRO A 68 14.81 7.95 57.15
N HIS A 69 14.54 6.75 56.62
CA HIS A 69 15.57 5.70 56.50
C HIS A 69 15.33 4.83 55.25
N PRO A 70 16.35 4.57 54.42
CA PRO A 70 16.23 3.77 53.22
C PRO A 70 16.39 2.29 53.56
N SER A 71 15.36 1.50 53.32
CA SER A 71 15.45 0.03 53.38
C SER A 71 15.30 -0.52 51.97
N VAL A 72 16.44 -0.97 51.46
CA VAL A 72 16.60 -1.77 50.25
C VAL A 72 15.71 -3.00 50.37
N SER A 73 14.87 -3.24 49.36
CA SER A 73 14.30 -4.55 49.10
C SER A 73 14.31 -4.76 47.60
N ALA A 74 15.30 -5.53 47.15
CA ALA A 74 15.39 -6.06 45.81
C ALA A 74 14.10 -6.83 45.51
N THR A 75 13.30 -6.30 44.59
CA THR A 75 12.18 -7.04 44.03
C THR A 75 12.70 -7.78 42.81
N HIS A 76 12.59 -9.12 42.90
CA HIS A 76 12.90 -10.08 41.86
C HIS A 76 12.53 -9.58 40.47
N ASP A 77 13.48 -9.72 39.55
CA ASP A 77 13.28 -9.72 38.11
C ASP A 77 12.07 -10.60 37.78
N ARG A 78 10.93 -9.94 37.54
CA ARG A 78 9.87 -10.55 36.75
C ARG A 78 10.39 -10.52 35.33
N THR A 79 10.90 -11.67 34.89
CA THR A 79 10.97 -12.05 33.49
C THR A 79 9.73 -11.50 32.79
N ALA A 80 9.94 -10.47 31.97
CA ALA A 80 8.86 -9.87 31.20
C ALA A 80 8.24 -10.98 30.36
N SER A 81 6.99 -11.31 30.67
CA SER A 81 6.15 -12.12 29.80
C SER A 81 6.20 -11.47 28.40
N PRO A 82 6.37 -12.24 27.31
CA PRO A 82 6.43 -11.66 25.98
C PRO A 82 5.17 -10.83 25.77
N SER A 83 5.36 -9.53 25.52
CA SER A 83 4.27 -8.65 25.13
C SER A 83 3.56 -9.30 23.93
N PRO A 84 2.22 -9.40 23.93
CA PRO A 84 1.50 -9.98 22.80
C PRO A 84 1.98 -9.28 21.52
N ALA A 85 2.40 -10.08 20.54
CA ALA A 85 2.82 -9.56 19.24
C ALA A 85 1.72 -8.62 18.74
N PRO A 86 2.05 -7.39 18.29
CA PRO A 86 1.04 -6.42 17.91
C PRO A 86 0.10 -7.02 16.86
N ASP A 87 -1.21 -6.81 17.03
CA ASP A 87 -2.29 -7.32 16.14
C ASP A 87 -2.31 -6.66 14.74
N GLY A 88 -1.16 -6.21 14.24
CA GLY A 88 -1.02 -5.41 13.04
C GLY A 88 0.18 -5.83 12.20
N PRO A 89 0.34 -5.21 11.00
CA PRO A 89 1.46 -5.52 10.12
C PRO A 89 2.80 -5.23 10.78
N ALA A 90 3.86 -5.85 10.28
CA ALA A 90 5.21 -5.46 10.63
C ALA A 90 5.54 -4.05 10.10
N ARG A 91 6.38 -3.33 10.84
CA ARG A 91 6.90 -2.01 10.46
C ARG A 91 7.87 -2.13 9.26
N PRO A 92 7.99 -1.08 8.41
CA PRO A 92 9.01 -1.03 7.37
C PRO A 92 10.42 -1.07 7.96
N ALA A 93 11.41 -1.45 7.15
CA ALA A 93 12.82 -1.45 7.55
C ALA A 93 13.30 -0.07 8.02
N THR A 94 12.78 1.01 7.44
CA THR A 94 13.16 2.39 7.78
C THR A 94 11.96 3.30 7.89
N LYS A 95 12.09 4.38 8.68
CA LYS A 95 11.06 5.44 8.76
C LYS A 95 10.87 6.18 7.43
N GLY A 96 11.89 6.19 6.56
CA GLY A 96 11.84 6.86 5.25
C GLY A 96 10.90 6.22 4.23
N GLN A 97 10.33 5.06 4.54
CA GLN A 97 9.30 4.40 3.74
C GLN A 97 7.87 4.88 4.07
N LEU A 98 7.70 5.69 5.13
CA LEU A 98 6.43 6.33 5.47
C LEU A 98 6.54 7.82 5.12
N LEU A 99 5.96 8.20 3.98
CA LEU A 99 6.15 9.52 3.39
C LEU A 99 4.98 10.47 3.69
N ASP A 100 5.19 11.75 3.41
CA ASP A 100 4.15 12.78 3.38
C ASP A 100 3.37 12.96 4.70
N GLY A 101 4.03 12.65 5.81
CA GLY A 101 3.46 12.73 7.17
C GLY A 101 2.55 11.55 7.54
N ILE A 102 2.47 10.52 6.70
CA ILE A 102 1.69 9.32 6.98
C ILE A 102 2.36 8.56 8.13
N THR A 103 1.62 8.31 9.21
CA THR A 103 2.14 7.53 10.34
C THR A 103 2.04 6.04 10.07
N PHE A 104 2.78 5.25 10.85
CA PHE A 104 2.68 3.79 10.76
C PHE A 104 1.27 3.32 11.13
N GLU A 105 0.66 3.94 12.13
CA GLU A 105 -0.66 3.61 12.63
C GLU A 105 -1.73 3.89 11.55
N GLN A 106 -1.64 5.03 10.87
CA GLN A 106 -2.50 5.34 9.72
C GLN A 106 -2.34 4.34 8.58
N ALA A 107 -1.10 3.96 8.25
CA ALA A 107 -0.83 2.97 7.20
C ALA A 107 -1.32 1.57 7.58
N ALA A 108 -1.16 1.16 8.85
CA ALA A 108 -1.61 -0.12 9.38
C ALA A 108 -3.13 -0.24 9.41
N ASP A 109 -3.82 0.80 9.89
CA ASP A 109 -5.28 0.86 9.89
C ASP A 109 -5.84 0.88 8.47
N GLY A 110 -5.22 1.65 7.58
CA GLY A 110 -5.55 1.68 6.16
C GLY A 110 -5.39 0.32 5.47
N LEU A 111 -4.29 -0.39 5.74
CA LEU A 111 -4.09 -1.75 5.24
C LEU A 111 -5.16 -2.72 5.76
N LYS A 112 -5.48 -2.66 7.05
CA LYS A 112 -6.51 -3.49 7.66
C LYS A 112 -7.88 -3.24 7.04
N GLU A 113 -8.24 -1.98 6.83
CA GLU A 113 -9.50 -1.61 6.17
C GLU A 113 -9.56 -2.12 4.73
N CYS A 114 -8.49 -1.91 3.97
CA CYS A 114 -8.37 -2.36 2.59
C CYS A 114 -8.48 -3.88 2.43
N LEU A 115 -7.76 -4.65 3.26
CA LEU A 115 -7.84 -6.11 3.25
C LEU A 115 -9.25 -6.60 3.63
N ARG A 116 -9.94 -5.90 4.53
CA ARG A 116 -11.33 -6.21 4.89
C ARG A 116 -12.32 -5.89 3.78
N ALA A 117 -12.14 -4.76 3.11
CA ALA A 117 -13.06 -4.29 2.07
C ALA A 117 -12.93 -5.08 0.76
N GLU A 118 -11.70 -5.48 0.42
CA GLU A 118 -11.37 -6.10 -0.87
C GLU A 118 -11.06 -7.60 -0.77
N GLY A 119 -10.76 -8.09 0.43
CA GLY A 119 -10.55 -9.51 0.71
C GLY A 119 -11.85 -10.31 0.68
N GLY A 120 -11.75 -11.54 0.17
CA GLY A 120 -12.81 -12.53 0.30
C GLY A 120 -12.90 -13.08 1.74
N HIS A 121 -13.92 -13.90 1.98
CA HIS A 121 -14.01 -14.68 3.22
C HIS A 121 -12.74 -15.53 3.43
N ALA A 122 -12.33 -15.70 4.69
CA ALA A 122 -11.16 -16.50 5.05
C ALA A 122 -11.25 -17.91 4.45
N GLY A 123 -10.16 -18.39 3.84
CA GLY A 123 -10.09 -19.65 3.12
C GLY A 123 -10.73 -19.66 1.72
N GLY A 124 -11.28 -18.53 1.26
CA GLY A 124 -11.83 -18.38 -0.08
C GLY A 124 -10.77 -18.07 -1.14
N ALA A 125 -11.12 -18.19 -2.42
CA ALA A 125 -10.23 -17.91 -3.55
C ALA A 125 -9.72 -16.45 -3.63
N ARG A 126 -10.35 -15.53 -2.88
CA ARG A 126 -9.93 -14.13 -2.75
C ARG A 126 -9.42 -13.80 -1.34
N ASP A 127 -9.09 -14.80 -0.54
CA ASP A 127 -8.54 -14.57 0.78
C ASP A 127 -7.17 -13.89 0.66
N LEU A 128 -7.13 -12.62 1.04
CA LEU A 128 -5.91 -11.82 1.05
C LEU A 128 -5.20 -11.94 2.42
N GLY A 129 -5.72 -12.71 3.37
CA GLY A 129 -5.16 -12.84 4.71
C GLY A 129 -5.44 -11.61 5.59
N ARG A 130 -4.73 -11.54 6.73
CA ARG A 130 -4.93 -10.49 7.74
C ARG A 130 -3.74 -9.54 7.74
N ALA A 131 -3.95 -8.31 8.21
CA ALA A 131 -2.90 -7.29 8.24
C ALA A 131 -1.62 -7.74 8.97
N LYS A 132 -1.73 -8.56 10.02
CA LYS A 132 -0.57 -9.11 10.74
C LYS A 132 0.30 -10.07 9.94
N ASP A 133 -0.22 -10.59 8.83
CA ASP A 133 0.51 -11.48 7.93
C ASP A 133 1.38 -10.67 6.93
N TYR A 134 1.34 -9.33 7.02
CA TYR A 134 2.04 -8.41 6.14
C TYR A 134 3.09 -7.58 6.87
N ARG A 135 4.03 -7.05 6.08
CA ARG A 135 4.92 -5.94 6.41
C ARG A 135 4.58 -4.76 5.51
N ILE A 136 4.43 -3.56 6.07
CA ILE A 136 4.32 -2.34 5.27
C ILE A 136 5.70 -1.97 4.76
N VAL A 137 5.85 -1.74 3.45
CA VAL A 137 7.12 -1.38 2.81
C VAL A 137 7.12 0.01 2.17
N LEU A 138 5.94 0.62 1.97
CA LEU A 138 5.80 1.99 1.49
C LEU A 138 4.44 2.55 1.89
N ALA A 139 4.40 3.82 2.30
CA ALA A 139 3.19 4.61 2.36
C ALA A 139 3.47 6.01 1.79
N LEU A 140 2.63 6.49 0.87
CA LEU A 140 2.81 7.79 0.20
C LEU A 140 1.47 8.40 -0.19
N ARG A 141 1.41 9.74 -0.30
CA ARG A 141 0.20 10.39 -0.82
C ARG A 141 -0.06 9.97 -2.27
N SER A 142 -1.32 9.75 -2.58
CA SER A 142 -1.80 9.53 -3.94
C SER A 142 -2.52 10.78 -4.42
N THR A 143 -2.19 11.20 -5.64
CA THR A 143 -2.92 12.27 -6.32
C THR A 143 -4.06 11.66 -7.12
N GLY A 144 -5.28 12.14 -6.92
CA GLY A 144 -6.44 11.63 -7.65
C GLY A 144 -6.37 11.98 -9.13
N ASP A 145 -6.90 11.12 -9.99
CA ASP A 145 -6.85 11.24 -11.44
C ASP A 145 -8.26 11.15 -12.07
N SER A 146 -8.39 11.16 -13.40
CA SER A 146 -9.72 11.11 -14.04
C SER A 146 -10.47 9.78 -13.82
N ASN A 147 -9.77 8.73 -13.37
CA ASN A 147 -10.34 7.39 -13.14
C ASN A 147 -10.60 7.12 -11.63
N SER A 148 -9.79 7.70 -10.74
CA SER A 148 -9.98 7.71 -9.29
C SER A 148 -9.91 9.16 -8.78
N PRO A 149 -11.01 9.93 -8.87
CA PRO A 149 -11.01 11.31 -8.42
C PRO A 149 -10.97 11.35 -6.89
N GLY A 150 -10.11 12.20 -6.35
CA GLY A 150 -9.91 12.34 -4.91
C GLY A 150 -8.46 12.05 -4.53
N ASP A 151 -7.87 12.95 -3.75
CA ASP A 151 -6.54 12.71 -3.19
C ASP A 151 -6.64 11.74 -2.01
N GLY A 152 -5.55 11.05 -1.73
CA GLY A 152 -5.54 10.01 -0.73
C GLY A 152 -4.12 9.57 -0.38
N PHE A 153 -3.97 8.31 -0.01
CA PHE A 153 -2.67 7.68 0.09
C PHE A 153 -2.67 6.23 -0.34
N ASN A 154 -1.53 5.78 -0.83
CA ASN A 154 -1.26 4.38 -1.10
C ASN A 154 -0.52 3.76 0.08
N VAL A 155 -0.90 2.53 0.45
CA VAL A 155 -0.14 1.65 1.35
C VAL A 155 0.29 0.42 0.58
N VAL A 156 1.59 0.19 0.51
CA VAL A 156 2.18 -1.02 -0.04
C VAL A 156 2.58 -1.94 1.09
N ALA A 157 2.09 -3.18 1.04
CA ALA A 157 2.43 -4.19 2.01
C ALA A 157 2.75 -5.51 1.32
N VAL A 158 3.68 -6.25 1.90
CA VAL A 158 4.22 -7.51 1.38
C VAL A 158 4.05 -8.61 2.40
N LYS A 159 3.93 -9.86 1.97
CA LYS A 159 3.93 -11.02 2.88
C LYS A 159 5.00 -12.00 2.46
N GLU A 160 5.50 -12.77 3.44
CA GLU A 160 6.52 -13.79 3.19
C GLU A 160 5.97 -14.98 2.39
N LYS A 161 4.67 -15.25 2.47
CA LYS A 161 4.04 -16.44 1.86
C LYS A 161 2.68 -16.15 1.21
N PRO A 162 2.47 -16.49 -0.08
CA PRO A 162 3.50 -16.87 -1.06
C PRO A 162 4.56 -15.79 -1.27
N ALA A 163 5.74 -16.20 -1.73
CA ALA A 163 6.87 -15.33 -1.98
C ALA A 163 6.54 -14.26 -3.04
N GLY A 164 7.13 -13.07 -2.87
CA GLY A 164 6.90 -11.90 -3.73
C GLY A 164 5.42 -11.49 -3.87
N PHE A 165 4.56 -11.87 -2.93
CA PHE A 165 3.21 -11.36 -2.88
C PHE A 165 3.19 -9.97 -2.25
N ARG A 166 2.54 -9.03 -2.94
CA ARG A 166 2.29 -7.68 -2.45
C ARG A 166 0.87 -7.23 -2.72
N VAL A 167 0.46 -6.26 -1.91
CA VAL A 167 -0.74 -5.45 -2.13
C VAL A 167 -0.36 -3.98 -2.22
N VAL A 168 -1.07 -3.23 -3.07
CA VAL A 168 -1.09 -1.77 -3.09
C VAL A 168 -2.53 -1.36 -2.82
N CYS A 169 -2.77 -0.91 -1.59
CA CYS A 169 -4.05 -0.39 -1.14
C CYS A 169 -4.12 1.10 -1.44
N THR A 170 -5.24 1.56 -1.96
CA THR A 170 -5.54 2.99 -2.15
C THR A 170 -6.64 3.39 -1.19
N LEU A 171 -6.40 4.48 -0.47
CA LEU A 171 -7.27 4.99 0.58
C LEU A 171 -7.62 6.43 0.27
N GLU A 172 -8.90 6.74 0.26
CA GLU A 172 -9.47 8.09 0.08
C GLU A 172 -10.22 8.43 1.36
N ASP A 173 -9.85 9.54 2.02
CA ASP A 173 -10.38 9.93 3.33
C ASP A 173 -10.35 8.81 4.40
N GLY A 174 -9.30 7.98 4.34
CA GLY A 174 -9.12 6.82 5.25
C GLY A 174 -9.97 5.60 4.91
N VAL A 175 -10.74 5.65 3.82
CA VAL A 175 -11.60 4.54 3.35
C VAL A 175 -10.95 3.87 2.14
N ALA A 176 -10.95 2.54 2.13
CA ALA A 176 -10.43 1.77 1.00
C ALA A 176 -11.20 2.05 -0.29
N SER A 177 -10.53 2.55 -1.31
CA SER A 177 -11.09 2.83 -2.64
C SER A 177 -10.63 1.84 -3.71
N GLY A 178 -9.62 1.02 -3.39
CA GLY A 178 -9.30 -0.18 -4.14
C GLY A 178 -7.97 -0.84 -3.76
N ILE A 179 -7.76 -2.04 -4.28
CA ILE A 179 -6.54 -2.81 -4.09
C ILE A 179 -5.96 -3.24 -5.43
N SER A 180 -4.64 -3.28 -5.53
CA SER A 180 -3.91 -4.01 -6.56
C SER A 180 -3.11 -5.11 -5.88
N VAL A 181 -3.14 -6.32 -6.45
CA VAL A 181 -2.40 -7.48 -5.94
C VAL A 181 -1.42 -7.93 -7.02
N SER A 182 -0.22 -8.32 -6.61
CA SER A 182 0.77 -8.93 -7.48
C SER A 182 1.44 -10.06 -6.71
N SER A 183 1.74 -11.18 -7.37
CA SER A 183 2.60 -12.23 -6.83
C SER A 183 3.70 -12.52 -7.85
N SER A 184 4.89 -12.85 -7.37
CA SER A 184 6.02 -13.23 -8.21
C SER A 184 6.05 -14.73 -8.50
N ASP A 185 4.92 -15.44 -8.35
CA ASP A 185 4.82 -16.87 -8.61
C ASP A 185 5.08 -17.10 -10.12
N ALA A 186 6.34 -17.37 -10.43
CA ALA A 186 6.96 -17.39 -11.76
C ALA A 186 7.07 -16.00 -12.43
N GLY A 187 8.02 -15.18 -11.95
CA GLY A 187 8.74 -14.31 -12.89
C GLY A 187 9.24 -15.13 -14.10
N PRO A 188 9.45 -14.52 -15.28
CA PRO A 188 9.99 -15.25 -16.42
C PRO A 188 11.25 -16.05 -16.00
N PRO A 189 11.54 -17.21 -16.62
CA PRO A 189 12.69 -18.03 -16.24
C PRO A 189 14.03 -17.26 -16.29
N ASP A 190 14.07 -16.15 -17.02
CA ASP A 190 15.20 -15.22 -17.13
C ASP A 190 14.97 -13.91 -16.34
N ALA A 191 14.09 -13.91 -15.34
CA ALA A 191 13.91 -12.79 -14.43
C ALA A 191 15.23 -12.58 -13.69
N GLY A 192 15.97 -11.56 -14.10
CA GLY A 192 17.26 -11.23 -13.51
C GLY A 192 17.16 -10.92 -12.01
N PRO A 193 18.29 -10.62 -11.37
CA PRO A 193 18.38 -10.50 -9.91
C PRO A 193 17.61 -9.31 -9.32
N VAL A 194 17.05 -8.43 -10.16
CA VAL A 194 16.11 -7.38 -9.78
C VAL A 194 14.89 -7.49 -10.69
N LEU A 195 13.71 -7.53 -10.09
CA LEU A 195 12.45 -7.62 -10.83
C LEU A 195 11.51 -6.49 -10.38
N PRO A 196 11.37 -5.41 -11.17
CA PRO A 196 10.36 -4.40 -10.92
C PRO A 196 8.96 -5.01 -10.90
N ASP A 197 8.10 -4.50 -10.01
CA ASP A 197 6.73 -4.99 -9.96
C ASP A 197 5.95 -4.56 -11.22
N VAL A 198 5.56 -5.57 -12.01
CA VAL A 198 4.82 -5.41 -13.26
C VAL A 198 3.48 -4.68 -13.07
N ASN A 199 2.89 -4.79 -11.89
CA ASN A 199 1.63 -4.13 -11.56
C ASN A 199 1.85 -2.81 -10.78
N GLY A 200 3.10 -2.34 -10.68
CA GLY A 200 3.51 -1.17 -9.90
C GLY A 200 3.11 0.18 -10.50
N GLY A 201 2.58 0.19 -11.74
CA GLY A 201 2.20 1.42 -12.45
C GLY A 201 1.32 2.36 -11.65
N LYS A 202 0.43 1.85 -10.80
CA LYS A 202 -0.42 2.67 -9.93
C LYS A 202 0.36 3.64 -9.02
N LEU A 203 1.63 3.36 -8.75
CA LEU A 203 2.50 4.18 -7.91
C LEU A 203 3.29 5.23 -8.68
N TYR A 204 3.49 5.09 -10.00
CA TYR A 204 4.35 5.99 -10.77
C TYR A 204 3.72 6.60 -12.01
N GLN A 205 2.49 6.23 -12.40
CA GLN A 205 1.76 6.87 -13.50
C GLN A 205 0.33 7.25 -13.08
N GLN A 206 -0.18 8.36 -13.62
CA GLN A 206 -1.61 8.70 -13.57
C GLN A 206 -2.37 7.98 -14.70
N SER A 207 -3.70 7.94 -14.61
CA SER A 207 -4.55 7.22 -15.55
C SER A 207 -4.21 7.46 -17.01
N PHE A 208 -4.27 6.39 -17.81
CA PHE A 208 -4.24 6.46 -19.27
C PHE A 208 -5.26 7.45 -19.85
N ILE A 209 -6.39 7.65 -19.16
CA ILE A 209 -7.46 8.57 -19.57
C ILE A 209 -6.96 10.02 -19.59
N ASP A 210 -6.03 10.38 -18.71
CA ASP A 210 -5.51 11.73 -18.62
C ASP A 210 -4.57 12.06 -19.80
N LYS A 211 -4.12 11.07 -20.59
CA LYS A 211 -3.30 11.25 -21.80
C LYS A 211 -2.13 12.22 -21.59
N GLY A 212 -1.48 12.12 -20.43
CA GLY A 212 -0.38 13.00 -20.06
C GLY A 212 -0.77 14.28 -19.32
N HIS A 213 -2.05 14.62 -19.14
CA HIS A 213 -2.47 15.77 -18.32
C HIS A 213 -2.39 15.48 -16.82
N TRP A 214 -1.17 15.16 -16.38
CA TRP A 214 -0.90 14.79 -15.00
C TRP A 214 -1.04 15.99 -14.08
N LYS A 215 -1.67 15.77 -12.93
CA LYS A 215 -1.64 16.72 -11.82
C LYS A 215 -0.25 16.73 -11.20
N LEU A 216 0.36 17.91 -11.11
CA LEU A 216 1.70 18.13 -10.58
C LEU A 216 1.65 19.07 -9.37
N PRO A 217 2.56 18.95 -8.39
CA PRO A 217 3.60 17.93 -8.29
C PRO A 217 3.02 16.53 -8.06
N PHE A 218 3.63 15.51 -8.68
CA PHE A 218 3.17 14.13 -8.60
C PHE A 218 4.09 13.31 -7.70
N ARG A 219 3.56 12.80 -6.58
CA ARG A 219 4.26 11.85 -5.71
C ARG A 219 4.27 10.48 -6.38
N TRP A 220 5.45 9.91 -6.56
CA TRP A 220 5.61 8.59 -7.16
C TRP A 220 6.30 7.61 -6.21
N GLY A 221 6.05 6.33 -6.44
CA GLY A 221 6.73 5.20 -5.82
C GLY A 221 7.04 4.10 -6.84
N VAL A 222 8.07 3.30 -6.55
CA VAL A 222 8.43 2.10 -7.27
C VAL A 222 8.80 1.02 -6.27
N ILE A 223 8.36 -0.18 -6.57
CA ILE A 223 8.68 -1.38 -5.79
C ILE A 223 9.04 -2.51 -6.74
N GLY A 224 9.72 -3.51 -6.20
CA GLY A 224 9.95 -4.79 -6.86
C GLY A 224 10.75 -5.70 -5.95
N THR A 225 11.13 -6.87 -6.46
CA THR A 225 11.93 -7.83 -5.70
C THR A 225 13.40 -7.77 -6.09
N VAL A 226 14.25 -8.22 -5.17
CA VAL A 226 15.69 -8.40 -5.37
C VAL A 226 16.12 -9.76 -4.86
N GLU A 227 17.07 -10.37 -5.55
CA GLU A 227 17.82 -11.50 -5.01
C GLU A 227 18.82 -11.04 -3.92
N PRO A 228 19.22 -11.92 -2.99
CA PRO A 228 20.24 -11.62 -1.98
C PRO A 228 21.61 -11.19 -2.55
N SER A 229 21.88 -11.47 -3.83
CA SER A 229 23.11 -11.08 -4.53
C SER A 229 23.18 -9.57 -4.81
N VAL A 230 22.05 -8.86 -4.77
CA VAL A 230 21.95 -7.42 -5.05
C VAL A 230 22.23 -6.62 -3.79
N ALA A 231 23.25 -5.75 -3.84
CA ALA A 231 23.64 -4.90 -2.72
C ALA A 231 23.06 -3.49 -2.82
N LYS A 232 22.68 -3.03 -4.01
CA LYS A 232 22.18 -1.67 -4.23
C LYS A 232 21.25 -1.61 -5.43
N VAL A 233 20.14 -0.90 -5.28
CA VAL A 233 19.27 -0.51 -6.38
C VAL A 233 19.20 1.01 -6.46
N THR A 234 19.33 1.57 -7.67
CA THR A 234 19.14 3.00 -7.93
C THR A 234 17.98 3.19 -8.88
N VAL A 235 17.18 4.22 -8.64
CA VAL A 235 16.03 4.57 -9.47
C VAL A 235 16.18 6.02 -9.92
N SER A 236 16.07 6.27 -11.22
CA SER A 236 15.89 7.61 -11.77
C SER A 236 14.55 7.75 -12.44
N TYR A 237 13.85 8.85 -12.17
CA TYR A 237 12.55 9.12 -12.76
C TYR A 237 12.37 10.61 -13.00
N GLY A 238 12.19 10.98 -14.27
CA GLY A 238 12.25 12.37 -14.69
C GLY A 238 13.62 13.00 -14.40
N ASP A 239 13.64 14.04 -13.57
CA ASP A 239 14.84 14.71 -13.07
C ASP A 239 15.29 14.21 -11.68
N SER A 240 14.54 13.28 -11.08
CA SER A 240 14.84 12.70 -9.78
C SER A 240 15.75 11.48 -9.92
N ARG A 241 16.71 11.31 -9.00
CA ARG A 241 17.50 10.09 -8.82
C ARG A 241 17.61 9.78 -7.34
N THR A 242 17.37 8.53 -6.96
CA THR A 242 17.48 8.06 -5.57
C THR A 242 18.03 6.65 -5.50
N THR A 243 18.62 6.31 -4.36
CA THR A 243 18.90 4.92 -4.00
C THR A 243 17.65 4.34 -3.36
N ALA A 244 17.26 3.13 -3.77
CA ALA A 244 16.14 2.42 -3.17
C ALA A 244 16.54 1.88 -1.79
N VAL A 245 15.57 1.80 -0.89
CA VAL A 245 15.70 1.03 0.35
C VAL A 245 15.53 -0.45 0.01
N LEU A 246 16.43 -1.30 0.52
CA LEU A 246 16.27 -2.75 0.50
C LEU A 246 15.61 -3.19 1.81
N ASP A 247 14.43 -3.79 1.73
CA ASP A 247 13.61 -4.27 2.85
C ASP A 247 13.33 -5.76 2.66
N GLY A 248 14.27 -6.59 3.11
CA GLY A 248 14.28 -8.02 2.81
C GLY A 248 14.51 -8.29 1.31
N GLU A 249 13.63 -9.08 0.71
CA GLU A 249 13.65 -9.41 -0.73
C GLU A 249 13.02 -8.30 -1.59
N TRP A 250 12.70 -7.14 -1.03
CA TRP A 250 12.06 -6.04 -1.73
C TRP A 250 12.98 -4.83 -1.84
N PHE A 251 12.89 -4.13 -2.97
CA PHE A 251 13.39 -2.76 -3.09
C PHE A 251 12.23 -1.79 -3.17
N VAL A 252 12.43 -0.59 -2.59
CA VAL A 252 11.44 0.49 -2.60
C VAL A 252 12.13 1.82 -2.85
N ALA A 253 11.61 2.58 -3.81
CA ALA A 253 12.03 3.95 -4.09
C ALA A 253 10.81 4.85 -4.23
N ALA A 254 10.97 6.13 -3.93
CA ALA A 254 9.91 7.11 -4.08
C ALA A 254 10.50 8.50 -4.29
N GLY A 255 9.70 9.41 -4.83
CA GLY A 255 10.11 10.78 -5.10
C GLY A 255 8.95 11.64 -5.55
N THR A 256 9.25 12.80 -6.11
CA THR A 256 8.25 13.73 -6.64
C THR A 256 8.66 14.14 -8.05
N LEU A 257 7.71 14.15 -8.97
CA LEU A 257 7.86 14.76 -10.28
C LEU A 257 7.23 16.15 -10.29
N ASN A 258 7.96 17.13 -10.82
CA ASN A 258 7.45 18.49 -11.04
C ASN A 258 7.12 18.76 -12.52
N ARG A 259 7.28 17.75 -13.36
CA ARG A 259 6.96 17.77 -14.79
C ARG A 259 6.41 16.42 -15.20
N GLN A 260 5.56 16.42 -16.21
CA GLN A 260 5.14 15.20 -16.86
C GLN A 260 6.34 14.52 -17.55
N VAL A 261 6.34 13.20 -17.54
CA VAL A 261 7.34 12.36 -18.21
C VAL A 261 6.65 11.32 -19.08
N THR A 262 7.35 10.82 -20.09
CA THR A 262 6.85 9.80 -21.04
C THR A 262 7.58 8.46 -20.90
N LEU A 263 8.55 8.37 -19.99
CA LEU A 263 9.31 7.17 -19.69
C LEU A 263 8.97 6.72 -18.29
N ALA A 264 8.92 5.41 -18.05
CA ALA A 264 8.77 4.82 -16.72
C ALA A 264 10.07 5.01 -15.89
N PRO A 265 10.04 4.76 -14.57
CA PRO A 265 11.23 4.82 -13.74
C PRO A 265 12.36 3.91 -14.25
N HIS A 266 13.55 4.49 -14.41
CA HIS A 266 14.73 3.75 -14.80
C HIS A 266 15.41 3.14 -13.57
N ILE A 267 15.45 1.81 -13.52
CA ILE A 267 15.91 1.02 -12.39
C ILE A 267 17.21 0.30 -12.76
N LYS A 268 18.20 0.40 -11.87
CA LYS A 268 19.48 -0.31 -11.98
C LYS A 268 19.80 -1.07 -10.69
N GLY A 269 20.23 -2.31 -10.83
CA GLY A 269 20.69 -3.17 -9.74
C GLY A 269 22.20 -3.39 -9.79
N TYR A 270 22.84 -3.41 -8.63
CA TYR A 270 24.27 -3.63 -8.48
C TYR A 270 24.55 -4.71 -7.43
N ASP A 271 25.51 -5.58 -7.70
CA ASP A 271 25.99 -6.56 -6.74
C ASP A 271 26.91 -5.95 -5.66
N THR A 272 27.43 -6.78 -4.76
CA THR A 272 28.34 -6.39 -3.68
C THR A 272 29.68 -5.84 -4.17
N ALA A 273 30.12 -6.19 -5.38
CA ALA A 273 31.30 -5.64 -6.03
C ALA A 273 31.02 -4.32 -6.75
N GLY A 274 29.77 -3.86 -6.76
CA GLY A 274 29.33 -2.66 -7.47
C GLY A 274 29.17 -2.86 -8.98
N LYS A 275 29.19 -4.11 -9.47
CA LYS A 275 28.93 -4.43 -10.87
C LYS A 275 27.44 -4.31 -11.15
N LEU A 276 27.10 -3.72 -12.30
CA LEU A 276 25.73 -3.64 -12.80
C LEU A 276 25.23 -5.05 -13.13
N VAL A 277 24.16 -5.49 -12.48
CA VAL A 277 23.53 -6.81 -12.66
C VAL A 277 22.11 -6.74 -13.21
N TYR A 278 21.52 -5.55 -13.20
CA TYR A 278 20.21 -5.28 -13.80
C TYR A 278 20.13 -3.85 -14.33
N ASP A 279 19.53 -3.68 -15.50
CA ASP A 279 19.18 -2.38 -16.07
C ASP A 279 17.84 -2.49 -16.81
N SER A 280 16.82 -1.79 -16.30
CA SER A 280 15.47 -1.79 -16.89
C SER A 280 15.41 -1.27 -18.33
N ASP A 281 16.42 -0.53 -18.83
CA ASP A 281 16.47 -0.14 -20.24
C ASP A 281 16.75 -1.32 -21.18
N THR A 282 17.38 -2.37 -20.65
CA THR A 282 17.74 -3.60 -21.36
C THR A 282 16.77 -4.75 -21.10
N ASP A 283 15.87 -4.60 -20.12
CA ASP A 283 14.85 -5.57 -19.78
C ASP A 283 13.68 -5.50 -20.78
N SER A 284 13.57 -6.54 -21.62
CA SER A 284 12.52 -6.63 -22.65
C SER A 284 11.12 -6.79 -22.07
N THR A 285 10.99 -7.20 -20.80
CA THR A 285 9.72 -7.39 -20.12
C THR A 285 9.26 -6.13 -19.38
N TYR A 286 10.16 -5.14 -19.22
CA TYR A 286 9.85 -3.89 -18.56
C TYR A 286 9.19 -2.88 -19.50
N GLN A 287 8.01 -2.38 -19.12
CA GLN A 287 7.32 -1.34 -19.87
C GLN A 287 8.02 0.02 -19.66
N ARG A 288 8.84 0.41 -20.64
CA ARG A 288 9.67 1.63 -20.56
C ARG A 288 8.92 2.93 -20.88
N THR A 289 7.81 2.87 -21.61
CA THR A 289 7.08 4.05 -22.07
C THR A 289 5.74 4.19 -21.37
N LEU A 290 5.41 5.43 -21.02
CA LEU A 290 4.14 5.82 -20.44
C LEU A 290 3.21 6.41 -21.51
N PRO A 291 1.88 6.31 -21.30
CA PRO A 291 0.88 6.91 -22.18
C PRO A 291 0.95 8.44 -22.29
#